data_AF-A0A401YK73-F1
#
_entry.id   AF-A0A401YK73-F1
#
_cell.length_a   1.000
_cell.length_b   1.000
_cell.length_c   1.000
_cell.angle_alpha   90.00
_cell.angle_beta   90.00
_cell.angle_gamma   90.00
#
_symmetry.space_group_name_H-M   'P 1'
#
loop_
_entity.id
_entity.type
_entity.pdbx_description
1 polymer ?
#
loop_
_entity_poly.entity_id
_entity_poly.type
_entity_poly.pdbx_seq_one_letter_code
_entity_poly.pdbx_strand_id
1 'polypeptide(L)'
;MVVPMKPHDVATTRATTPKATEAGADAPHGGTAHHAGSSRPTPVAATADPVAARVAGPALAPAPGASAPASAVDPAAAPITETAPGPVAGPAPGPGAGSATIVLAPTAADAGARVRRRAALAGRRRSLRGPVALVVGALLALTAGCADDVGPATRAVPVTATVSASGGDLTLQPSWPKDGQAALSVDGVRTPLTSGTAKPTPTASVAKVMTAYVFLKAKPLATGASGPSFTISAEEAARSADRMRRSESLTPVTAGESFTQRRALEALMVVSANNIAHEIARWVDGGDAAFVARMNRTARELGMTNTTYTDPSGFDPATVSTAADQVKLFGAAMRDPGFASIAGVPSYTDSARATKSNGNSLLGHDGVVAGKTGFTTPAGANLVFAAERQINGRKHLIIGAVMSQHRGKTAAAAISESEKLLTSLGKP
;
A
#
# COMPACT_ATOMS: atom_id res chain seq x y z
N MET A 1 7.73 -52.30 12.93
CA MET A 1 8.38 -52.90 14.11
C MET A 1 8.65 -51.77 15.10
N VAL A 2 7.90 -51.70 16.19
CA VAL A 2 7.90 -50.57 17.14
C VAL A 2 8.30 -51.09 18.51
N VAL A 3 9.29 -50.47 19.14
CA VAL A 3 9.73 -50.77 20.51
C VAL A 3 9.89 -49.45 21.27
N PRO A 4 9.05 -49.17 22.28
CA PRO A 4 9.18 -48.02 23.16
C PRO A 4 9.76 -48.39 24.54
N MET A 5 10.56 -47.48 25.10
CA MET A 5 11.02 -47.40 26.50
C MET A 5 11.28 -45.93 26.82
N LYS A 6 11.11 -45.38 28.03
CA LYS A 6 10.35 -45.76 29.25
C LYS A 6 10.11 -44.43 30.03
N PRO A 7 9.12 -44.32 30.94
CA PRO A 7 8.81 -43.07 31.65
C PRO A 7 9.57 -42.93 32.99
N HIS A 8 9.23 -41.87 33.76
CA HIS A 8 9.55 -41.46 35.15
C HIS A 8 10.14 -40.02 35.18
N ASP A 9 9.72 -39.08 36.03
CA ASP A 9 8.85 -39.17 37.23
C ASP A 9 7.84 -38.00 37.39
N VAL A 10 6.86 -38.23 38.27
CA VAL A 10 5.80 -37.29 38.67
C VAL A 10 6.05 -36.77 40.08
N ALA A 11 5.95 -35.45 40.30
CA ALA A 11 5.84 -34.86 41.63
C ALA A 11 4.55 -34.02 41.72
N THR A 12 3.56 -34.55 42.42
CA THR A 12 2.28 -33.88 42.69
C THR A 12 2.31 -33.21 44.04
N THR A 13 1.97 -31.92 44.12
CA THR A 13 1.48 -31.32 45.37
C THR A 13 0.41 -30.26 45.09
N ARG A 14 -0.42 -30.00 46.10
CA ARG A 14 -1.84 -29.66 45.95
C ARG A 14 -2.10 -28.18 46.22
N ALA A 15 -3.12 -27.63 45.57
CA ALA A 15 -3.53 -26.24 45.74
C ALA A 15 -4.12 -25.93 47.12
N THR A 16 -3.89 -24.70 47.59
CA THR A 16 -4.76 -23.99 48.55
C THR A 16 -4.76 -22.50 48.23
N THR A 17 -5.95 -21.93 48.01
CA THR A 17 -6.21 -20.48 48.09
C THR A 17 -6.84 -20.22 49.46
N PRO A 18 -6.59 -19.07 50.11
CA PRO A 18 -7.72 -18.14 50.23
C PRO A 18 -7.38 -16.64 50.29
N LYS A 19 -8.34 -15.85 49.78
CA LYS A 19 -8.89 -14.60 50.36
C LYS A 19 -8.00 -13.34 50.45
N ALA A 20 -8.52 -12.26 49.87
CA ALA A 20 -8.07 -10.88 50.08
C ALA A 20 -8.69 -10.25 51.34
N THR A 21 -8.00 -9.27 51.92
CA THR A 21 -8.50 -8.35 52.95
C THR A 21 -7.84 -6.99 52.81
N GLU A 22 -8.60 -5.93 53.06
CA GLU A 22 -8.19 -4.52 53.01
C GLU A 22 -7.62 -4.02 54.35
N ALA A 23 -7.14 -2.77 54.33
CA ALA A 23 -6.81 -1.89 55.47
C ALA A 23 -5.58 -2.30 56.33
N GLY A 24 -4.85 -1.35 56.94
CA GLY A 24 -5.03 0.10 56.96
C GLY A 24 -3.80 0.83 57.52
N ALA A 25 -3.86 2.17 57.52
CA ALA A 25 -2.78 3.09 57.85
C ALA A 25 -2.14 2.94 59.25
N ASP A 26 -0.90 3.41 59.38
CA ASP A 26 -0.57 4.39 60.44
C ASP A 26 0.60 5.31 60.06
N ALA A 27 0.64 6.52 60.65
CA ALA A 27 1.73 7.50 60.58
C ALA A 27 2.18 7.85 62.01
N PRO A 28 3.24 8.68 62.27
CA PRO A 28 2.97 10.13 62.39
C PRO A 28 4.17 11.12 62.25
N HIS A 29 3.87 12.42 62.45
CA HIS A 29 4.73 13.59 62.77
C HIS A 29 5.54 14.27 61.63
N GLY A 30 5.59 15.62 61.49
CA GLY A 30 4.83 16.69 62.19
C GLY A 30 5.29 18.14 61.86
N GLY A 31 4.41 19.15 62.13
CA GLY A 31 4.66 20.62 62.11
C GLY A 31 4.71 21.30 60.72
N THR A 32 4.33 22.57 60.45
CA THR A 32 3.76 23.75 61.19
C THR A 32 3.38 24.84 60.13
N ALA A 33 2.62 25.94 60.32
CA ALA A 33 1.56 26.37 61.27
C ALA A 33 0.84 27.67 60.76
N HIS A 34 -0.40 27.94 61.23
CA HIS A 34 -1.22 29.20 61.10
C HIS A 34 -1.75 29.60 59.69
N HIS A 35 -2.95 30.21 59.51
CA HIS A 35 -3.75 31.07 60.40
C HIS A 35 -5.29 30.95 60.23
N ALA A 36 -6.03 31.05 61.36
CA ALA A 36 -7.43 31.43 61.64
C ALA A 36 -8.57 31.52 60.57
N GLY A 37 -9.77 31.00 60.93
CA GLY A 37 -11.07 31.34 60.31
C GLY A 37 -12.25 30.39 60.66
N SER A 38 -13.03 30.69 61.71
CA SER A 38 -14.23 29.93 62.17
C SER A 38 -15.43 30.05 61.19
N SER A 39 -16.45 29.17 61.09
CA SER A 39 -17.07 28.21 62.03
C SER A 39 -17.80 27.03 61.32
N ARG A 40 -17.95 25.89 62.03
CA ARG A 40 -18.83 24.73 61.69
C ARG A 40 -20.29 24.96 62.22
N PRO A 41 -21.34 24.12 61.98
CA PRO A 41 -21.34 22.65 61.91
C PRO A 41 -22.01 21.97 60.69
N THR A 42 -21.55 20.74 60.47
CA THR A 42 -22.03 19.64 59.59
C THR A 42 -22.97 18.68 60.38
N PRO A 43 -23.38 17.50 59.85
CA PRO A 43 -23.93 17.08 58.54
C PRO A 43 -25.22 16.24 58.75
N VAL A 44 -25.68 15.47 57.75
CA VAL A 44 -25.78 13.98 57.77
C VAL A 44 -26.28 13.47 56.41
N ALA A 45 -25.87 12.26 56.02
CA ALA A 45 -26.16 11.63 54.72
C ALA A 45 -26.96 10.31 54.88
N ALA A 46 -27.71 9.94 53.83
CA ALA A 46 -28.21 8.58 53.50
C ALA A 46 -28.89 8.68 52.10
N THR A 47 -28.40 8.09 51.00
CA THR A 47 -28.35 6.67 50.55
C THR A 47 -29.69 6.02 50.21
N ALA A 48 -29.72 5.42 49.01
CA ALA A 48 -30.63 4.37 48.47
C ALA A 48 -31.93 4.77 47.72
N ASP A 49 -31.90 4.56 46.40
CA ASP A 49 -33.03 4.24 45.50
C ASP A 49 -33.51 2.77 45.69
N PRO A 50 -34.54 2.22 44.99
CA PRO A 50 -35.55 2.83 44.11
C PRO A 50 -37.03 2.46 44.43
N VAL A 51 -38.02 3.26 44.02
CA VAL A 51 -39.43 2.81 43.85
C VAL A 51 -40.06 3.44 42.60
N ALA A 52 -40.80 2.65 41.83
CA ALA A 52 -41.50 3.09 40.62
C ALA A 52 -42.92 3.61 40.91
N ALA A 53 -43.29 4.79 40.39
CA ALA A 53 -44.69 5.22 40.28
C ALA A 53 -44.92 6.17 39.09
N ARG A 54 -45.76 5.69 38.17
CA ARG A 54 -46.21 6.24 36.89
C ARG A 54 -47.31 7.32 37.05
N VAL A 55 -47.17 8.48 36.41
CA VAL A 55 -48.25 9.45 36.07
C VAL A 55 -47.90 10.03 34.69
N ALA A 56 -48.50 9.55 33.60
CA ALA A 56 -49.73 10.05 32.96
C ALA A 56 -49.59 11.45 32.32
N GLY A 57 -49.74 11.51 30.99
CA GLY A 57 -49.93 12.76 30.23
C GLY A 57 -51.31 12.78 29.57
N PRO A 58 -51.52 13.58 28.51
CA PRO A 58 -52.45 13.25 27.43
C PRO A 58 -51.67 13.10 26.10
N ALA A 59 -51.79 12.03 25.30
CA ALA A 59 -52.97 11.31 24.80
C ALA A 59 -53.73 12.07 23.69
N LEU A 60 -53.37 11.78 22.43
CA LEU A 60 -54.21 11.97 21.25
C LEU A 60 -54.15 10.70 20.38
N ALA A 61 -55.30 10.18 19.97
CA ALA A 61 -55.52 9.02 19.09
C ALA A 61 -57.01 8.98 18.68
N PRO A 62 -57.45 8.18 17.68
CA PRO A 62 -56.74 7.48 16.61
C PRO A 62 -57.32 7.78 15.18
N ALA A 63 -56.88 7.01 14.17
CA ALA A 63 -57.27 7.09 12.74
C ALA A 63 -58.68 6.52 12.43
N PRO A 64 -59.13 6.49 11.14
CA PRO A 64 -58.84 5.30 10.31
C PRO A 64 -58.68 5.57 8.78
N GLY A 65 -58.31 4.53 8.00
CA GLY A 65 -58.49 4.53 6.54
C GLY A 65 -57.45 3.73 5.74
N ALA A 66 -57.65 2.41 5.60
CA ALA A 66 -56.87 1.57 4.68
C ALA A 66 -57.70 1.20 3.45
N SER A 67 -57.07 1.10 2.28
CA SER A 67 -57.58 0.37 1.11
C SER A 67 -56.44 -0.13 0.23
N ALA A 68 -56.35 -1.45 0.09
CA ALA A 68 -55.71 -2.08 -1.08
C ALA A 68 -56.70 -2.06 -2.27
N PRO A 69 -56.30 -2.57 -3.45
CA PRO A 69 -56.82 -3.90 -3.74
C PRO A 69 -55.80 -4.86 -4.37
N ALA A 70 -56.06 -6.14 -4.20
CA ALA A 70 -55.59 -7.20 -5.07
C ALA A 70 -56.79 -7.81 -5.80
N SER A 71 -56.62 -8.19 -7.07
CA SER A 71 -57.33 -9.29 -7.72
C SER A 71 -56.68 -9.60 -9.06
N ALA A 72 -56.50 -10.89 -9.36
CA ALA A 72 -55.88 -11.39 -10.58
C ALA A 72 -56.94 -11.88 -11.57
N VAL A 73 -56.65 -11.74 -12.88
CA VAL A 73 -57.24 -12.60 -13.94
C VAL A 73 -56.20 -12.78 -15.06
N ASP A 74 -55.76 -14.02 -15.24
CA ASP A 74 -55.35 -14.61 -16.54
C ASP A 74 -56.58 -15.43 -17.01
N PRO A 75 -56.85 -15.68 -18.32
CA PRO A 75 -55.86 -16.34 -19.19
C PRO A 75 -55.89 -16.06 -20.72
N ALA A 76 -54.77 -16.42 -21.36
CA ALA A 76 -54.62 -17.10 -22.67
C ALA A 76 -55.55 -16.79 -23.88
N ALA A 77 -54.93 -16.24 -24.95
CA ALA A 77 -55.12 -16.69 -26.34
C ALA A 77 -53.91 -16.29 -27.21
N ALA A 78 -53.50 -17.17 -28.13
CA ALA A 78 -52.39 -16.96 -29.09
C ALA A 78 -52.94 -16.89 -30.54
N PRO A 79 -52.14 -16.98 -31.61
CA PRO A 79 -50.81 -16.42 -31.89
C PRO A 79 -50.85 -15.45 -33.10
N ILE A 80 -49.72 -14.86 -33.48
CA ILE A 80 -49.48 -14.47 -34.90
C ILE A 80 -48.16 -15.07 -35.39
N THR A 81 -48.30 -16.04 -36.28
CA THR A 81 -47.25 -16.63 -37.12
C THR A 81 -47.63 -16.32 -38.57
N GLU A 82 -46.68 -15.92 -39.42
CA GLU A 82 -46.58 -16.22 -40.87
C GLU A 82 -45.69 -15.16 -41.55
N THR A 83 -44.90 -15.43 -42.61
CA THR A 83 -44.25 -16.66 -43.11
C THR A 83 -43.11 -16.21 -44.03
N ALA A 84 -42.01 -16.96 -44.12
CA ALA A 84 -40.98 -16.78 -45.15
C ALA A 84 -41.30 -17.63 -46.39
N PRO A 85 -40.74 -17.30 -47.57
CA PRO A 85 -40.42 -18.34 -48.54
C PRO A 85 -38.93 -18.36 -48.91
N GLY A 86 -38.32 -19.55 -48.84
CA GLY A 86 -37.19 -19.92 -49.72
C GLY A 86 -37.73 -20.74 -50.90
N PRO A 87 -36.93 -21.63 -51.53
CA PRO A 87 -35.47 -21.76 -51.55
C PRO A 87 -34.90 -21.84 -52.99
N VAL A 88 -33.56 -21.78 -53.18
CA VAL A 88 -32.90 -22.34 -54.39
C VAL A 88 -31.56 -23.00 -53.99
N ALA A 89 -31.20 -24.11 -54.64
CA ALA A 89 -30.15 -25.05 -54.25
C ALA A 89 -28.75 -24.80 -54.88
N GLY A 90 -27.73 -25.51 -54.38
CA GLY A 90 -26.36 -25.58 -54.94
C GLY A 90 -26.22 -26.50 -56.16
N PRO A 91 -24.98 -26.76 -56.64
CA PRO A 91 -24.23 -27.92 -56.13
C PRO A 91 -22.68 -27.75 -56.03
N ALA A 92 -22.01 -28.80 -55.55
CA ALA A 92 -20.54 -29.00 -55.49
C ALA A 92 -20.11 -30.15 -56.46
N PRO A 93 -18.88 -30.75 -56.49
CA PRO A 93 -17.62 -30.51 -55.73
C PRO A 93 -16.25 -30.67 -56.50
N GLY A 94 -15.16 -30.11 -55.92
CA GLY A 94 -13.74 -30.59 -55.95
C GLY A 94 -12.94 -30.64 -57.28
N PRO A 95 -11.62 -31.03 -57.27
CA PRO A 95 -10.62 -31.07 -56.19
C PRO A 95 -9.28 -30.33 -56.53
N GLY A 96 -8.33 -30.21 -55.58
CA GLY A 96 -6.95 -29.73 -55.87
C GLY A 96 -6.09 -29.48 -54.62
N ALA A 97 -4.80 -29.85 -54.65
CA ALA A 97 -3.90 -29.87 -53.48
C ALA A 97 -2.87 -28.72 -53.45
N GLY A 98 -2.26 -28.45 -52.28
CA GLY A 98 -1.12 -27.53 -52.16
C GLY A 98 -0.74 -27.18 -50.72
N SER A 99 0.16 -27.96 -50.10
CA SER A 99 0.76 -27.64 -48.80
C SER A 99 1.82 -26.53 -48.93
N ALA A 100 1.93 -25.65 -47.92
CA ALA A 100 3.03 -24.69 -47.82
C ALA A 100 3.61 -24.64 -46.40
N THR A 101 4.66 -25.44 -46.17
CA THR A 101 5.57 -25.30 -45.03
C THR A 101 6.72 -24.39 -45.46
N ILE A 102 7.10 -23.40 -44.64
CA ILE A 102 8.35 -22.67 -44.82
C ILE A 102 9.21 -22.82 -43.56
N VAL A 103 10.32 -23.54 -43.74
CA VAL A 103 11.50 -23.53 -42.88
C VAL A 103 12.63 -22.97 -43.73
N LEU A 104 13.42 -22.02 -43.21
CA LEU A 104 14.86 -21.86 -43.48
C LEU A 104 15.43 -20.62 -42.77
N ALA A 105 16.40 -20.86 -41.90
CA ALA A 105 17.58 -20.01 -41.69
C ALA A 105 18.79 -20.80 -42.27
N PRO A 106 20.05 -20.32 -42.25
CA PRO A 106 20.59 -18.99 -41.90
C PRO A 106 21.53 -18.43 -43.01
N THR A 107 22.19 -17.28 -42.78
CA THR A 107 23.56 -17.00 -43.28
C THR A 107 24.24 -15.91 -42.45
N ALA A 108 25.57 -15.89 -42.47
CA ALA A 108 26.44 -14.92 -41.78
C ALA A 108 27.49 -14.33 -42.75
N ALA A 109 28.20 -13.28 -42.29
CA ALA A 109 29.24 -12.54 -43.02
C ALA A 109 28.73 -11.71 -44.23
N ASP A 110 29.40 -10.64 -44.69
CA ASP A 110 30.82 -10.30 -44.53
C ASP A 110 31.09 -8.77 -44.43
N ALA A 111 32.32 -8.39 -44.07
CA ALA A 111 32.75 -7.02 -43.81
C ALA A 111 33.27 -6.28 -45.06
N GLY A 112 32.88 -5.00 -45.20
CA GLY A 112 33.39 -4.07 -46.22
C GLY A 112 34.29 -2.98 -45.61
N ALA A 113 35.47 -2.75 -46.19
CA ALA A 113 36.57 -2.02 -45.55
C ALA A 113 36.80 -0.56 -46.05
N ARG A 114 37.81 0.09 -45.44
CA ARG A 114 38.49 1.37 -45.82
C ARG A 114 37.72 2.64 -45.34
N VAL A 115 38.34 3.79 -45.01
CA VAL A 115 39.65 4.37 -45.36
C VAL A 115 40.33 5.05 -44.14
N ARG A 116 41.67 5.17 -44.18
CA ARG A 116 42.55 5.81 -43.19
C ARG A 116 42.44 7.35 -43.15
N ARG A 117 42.76 7.97 -41.99
CA ARG A 117 43.76 9.06 -41.89
C ARG A 117 44.20 9.28 -40.43
N ARG A 118 45.53 9.31 -40.19
CA ARG A 118 46.20 9.74 -38.94
C ARG A 118 47.42 10.58 -39.34
N ALA A 119 47.59 11.74 -38.72
CA ALA A 119 48.80 12.57 -38.65
C ALA A 119 48.49 13.74 -37.70
N ALA A 120 49.40 14.31 -36.90
CA ALA A 120 50.74 13.88 -36.44
C ALA A 120 51.15 14.78 -35.24
N LEU A 121 52.44 14.70 -34.83
CA LEU A 121 53.16 15.56 -33.86
C LEU A 121 52.88 15.21 -32.38
N ALA A 122 53.74 14.48 -31.64
CA ALA A 122 55.20 14.47 -31.42
C ALA A 122 55.64 15.28 -30.18
N GLY A 123 55.86 14.57 -29.07
CA GLY A 123 56.49 15.06 -27.85
C GLY A 123 57.54 14.04 -27.38
N ARG A 124 58.82 14.39 -27.51
CA ARG A 124 59.98 13.49 -27.39
C ARG A 124 60.60 13.57 -25.98
N ARG A 125 60.85 12.44 -25.30
CA ARG A 125 61.97 12.31 -24.35
C ARG A 125 62.45 10.85 -24.15
N ARG A 126 63.78 10.74 -24.06
CA ARG A 126 64.66 9.59 -23.80
C ARG A 126 64.74 9.34 -22.27
N SER A 127 65.18 8.22 -21.68
CA SER A 127 65.61 6.88 -22.17
C SER A 127 66.10 6.00 -20.99
N LEU A 128 66.26 4.69 -21.24
CA LEU A 128 67.29 3.77 -20.69
C LEU A 128 67.13 3.14 -19.27
N ARG A 129 67.47 1.82 -19.25
CA ARG A 129 68.01 0.96 -18.15
C ARG A 129 67.06 0.09 -17.30
N GLY A 130 67.10 -1.22 -17.60
CA GLY A 130 67.59 -2.23 -16.63
C GLY A 130 66.53 -3.12 -15.94
N PRO A 131 66.62 -4.46 -16.06
CA PRO A 131 65.78 -5.40 -15.30
C PRO A 131 66.45 -5.86 -13.98
N VAL A 132 65.66 -6.35 -13.02
CA VAL A 132 66.16 -7.09 -11.83
C VAL A 132 65.30 -8.34 -11.57
N ALA A 133 65.97 -9.41 -11.17
CA ALA A 133 65.51 -10.77 -10.85
C ALA A 133 64.42 -10.83 -9.73
N LEU A 134 63.46 -11.76 -9.69
CA LEU A 134 63.48 -13.25 -9.75
C LEU A 134 63.76 -13.90 -8.37
N VAL A 135 62.69 -14.34 -7.69
CA VAL A 135 62.64 -15.37 -6.61
C VAL A 135 61.28 -16.07 -6.78
N VAL A 136 61.18 -17.31 -7.28
CA VAL A 136 61.25 -18.62 -6.57
C VAL A 136 60.18 -18.73 -5.45
N GLY A 137 59.36 -19.77 -5.33
CA GLY A 137 59.30 -21.05 -6.06
C GLY A 137 57.93 -21.73 -5.93
N ALA A 138 57.80 -22.94 -6.47
CA ALA A 138 56.52 -23.59 -6.78
C ALA A 138 55.87 -24.38 -5.63
N LEU A 139 54.55 -24.56 -5.71
CA LEU A 139 53.94 -25.87 -5.48
C LEU A 139 52.68 -26.09 -6.34
N LEU A 140 52.71 -27.15 -7.15
CA LEU A 140 51.54 -27.82 -7.75
C LEU A 140 50.86 -28.69 -6.64
N ALA A 141 49.62 -29.17 -6.71
CA ALA A 141 48.63 -29.28 -7.79
C ALA A 141 47.23 -29.67 -7.24
N LEU A 142 46.19 -29.60 -8.10
CA LEU A 142 44.94 -30.40 -8.11
C LEU A 142 44.03 -30.30 -6.86
N THR A 143 42.82 -29.76 -6.96
CA THR A 143 41.69 -30.45 -7.61
C THR A 143 40.74 -29.53 -8.42
N ALA A 144 40.00 -30.13 -9.35
CA ALA A 144 39.04 -29.44 -10.22
C ALA A 144 37.62 -29.38 -9.62
N GLY A 145 36.84 -28.36 -9.99
CA GLY A 145 35.42 -28.28 -9.64
C GLY A 145 34.78 -26.93 -9.97
N CYS A 146 34.14 -26.84 -11.15
CA CYS A 146 33.13 -25.86 -11.56
C CYS A 146 33.38 -24.36 -11.27
N ALA A 147 33.71 -23.62 -12.32
CA ALA A 147 33.28 -22.23 -12.44
C ALA A 147 31.82 -22.20 -12.93
N ASP A 148 31.00 -21.32 -12.36
CA ASP A 148 29.80 -20.76 -12.99
C ASP A 148 29.52 -19.37 -12.40
N ASP A 149 28.93 -18.50 -13.22
CA ASP A 149 28.96 -17.03 -13.18
C ASP A 149 28.70 -16.29 -11.85
N VAL A 150 29.52 -15.26 -11.62
CA VAL A 150 29.24 -14.18 -10.65
C VAL A 150 28.27 -13.17 -11.27
N GLY A 151 26.97 -13.45 -11.16
CA GLY A 151 25.94 -12.43 -11.30
C GLY A 151 25.96 -11.45 -10.10
N PRO A 152 25.67 -10.15 -10.29
CA PRO A 152 25.71 -9.19 -9.19
C PRO A 152 24.56 -9.46 -8.20
N ALA A 153 24.89 -10.03 -7.05
CA ALA A 153 23.96 -10.15 -5.94
C ALA A 153 23.54 -8.75 -5.48
N THR A 154 22.31 -8.35 -5.80
CA THR A 154 21.66 -7.17 -5.24
C THR A 154 21.50 -7.37 -3.74
N ARG A 155 22.46 -6.86 -2.95
CA ARG A 155 22.36 -6.78 -1.49
C ARG A 155 21.11 -5.97 -1.13
N ALA A 156 20.04 -6.67 -0.76
CA ALA A 156 18.97 -6.07 0.01
C ALA A 156 19.59 -5.56 1.31
N VAL A 157 19.68 -4.23 1.45
CA VAL A 157 20.12 -3.60 2.69
C VAL A 157 18.99 -3.82 3.71
N PRO A 158 19.22 -4.53 4.83
CA PRO A 158 18.20 -4.66 5.85
C PRO A 158 17.95 -3.29 6.47
N VAL A 159 16.72 -2.77 6.33
CA VAL A 159 16.27 -1.57 7.03
C VAL A 159 16.00 -1.93 8.48
N THR A 160 17.06 -2.06 9.27
CA THR A 160 16.97 -2.18 10.72
C THR A 160 16.57 -0.83 11.29
N ALA A 161 15.31 -0.69 11.68
CA ALA A 161 14.78 0.54 12.28
C ALA A 161 15.30 0.73 13.71
N THR A 162 16.49 1.30 13.85
CA THR A 162 17.08 1.64 15.15
C THR A 162 16.41 2.88 15.74
N VAL A 163 15.38 2.69 16.56
CA VAL A 163 14.67 3.79 17.24
C VAL A 163 15.53 4.35 18.40
N SER A 164 16.48 5.22 18.05
CA SER A 164 17.25 6.01 19.02
C SER A 164 16.51 7.31 19.34
N ALA A 165 15.62 7.27 20.33
CA ALA A 165 14.95 8.46 20.84
C ALA A 165 15.91 9.31 21.71
N SER A 166 16.63 10.25 21.09
CA SER A 166 17.27 11.35 21.81
C SER A 166 16.38 12.59 21.72
N GLY A 167 15.74 12.98 22.82
CA GLY A 167 14.94 14.20 22.89
C GLY A 167 15.81 15.45 22.78
N GLY A 168 15.76 16.11 21.63
CA GLY A 168 16.07 17.52 21.46
C GLY A 168 15.02 18.08 20.50
N ASP A 169 14.54 19.30 20.75
CA ASP A 169 13.49 19.92 19.93
C ASP A 169 14.01 20.26 18.54
N LEU A 170 13.92 19.28 17.63
CA LEU A 170 14.25 19.42 16.22
C LEU A 170 13.24 20.36 15.55
N THR A 171 13.55 21.65 15.59
CA THR A 171 12.76 22.69 14.95
C THR A 171 13.01 22.66 13.45
N LEU A 172 12.00 22.24 12.68
CA LEU A 172 12.03 22.24 11.22
C LEU A 172 11.15 23.37 10.68
N GLN A 173 11.60 24.01 9.61
CA GLN A 173 10.84 25.01 8.85
C GLN A 173 10.75 24.58 7.39
N PRO A 174 9.84 23.65 7.04
CA PRO A 174 9.75 23.10 5.69
C PRO A 174 9.24 24.14 4.70
N SER A 175 9.75 24.10 3.46
CA SER A 175 9.19 24.86 2.33
C SER A 175 7.87 24.24 1.89
N TRP A 176 6.79 24.63 2.58
CA TRP A 176 5.44 24.13 2.31
C TRP A 176 4.94 24.51 0.90
N PRO A 177 4.12 23.64 0.27
CA PRO A 177 3.39 24.02 -0.93
C PRO A 177 2.44 25.18 -0.62
N LYS A 178 2.24 26.06 -1.62
CA LYS A 178 1.31 27.20 -1.50
C LYS A 178 -0.16 26.80 -1.61
N ASP A 179 -0.42 25.73 -2.37
CA ASP A 179 -1.75 25.23 -2.66
C ASP A 179 -2.04 23.92 -1.89
N GLY A 180 -3.32 23.56 -1.76
CA GLY A 180 -3.74 22.26 -1.24
C GLY A 180 -3.47 22.04 0.25
N GLN A 181 -2.78 20.94 0.57
CA GLN A 181 -2.37 20.58 1.92
C GLN A 181 -1.14 19.66 1.93
N ALA A 182 -0.36 19.70 3.00
CA ALA A 182 0.80 18.83 3.21
C ALA A 182 0.96 18.42 4.68
N ALA A 183 1.62 17.29 4.91
CA ALA A 183 1.99 16.81 6.24
C ALA A 183 3.32 16.05 6.22
N LEU A 184 4.05 16.09 7.34
CA LEU A 184 5.31 15.39 7.56
C LEU A 184 5.35 14.78 8.96
N SER A 185 5.72 13.51 9.08
CA SER A 185 6.19 12.89 10.31
C SER A 185 7.68 12.60 10.15
N VAL A 186 8.49 13.02 11.13
CA VAL A 186 9.94 12.82 11.15
C VAL A 186 10.30 12.11 12.43
N ASP A 187 11.09 11.04 12.35
CA ASP A 187 11.49 10.28 13.54
C ASP A 187 12.23 11.19 14.54
N GLY A 188 11.71 11.28 15.78
CA GLY A 188 12.19 12.17 16.83
C GLY A 188 11.37 13.46 17.01
N VAL A 189 10.50 13.83 16.04
CA VAL A 189 9.55 14.94 16.20
C VAL A 189 8.22 14.40 16.74
N ARG A 190 7.78 14.90 17.89
CA ARG A 190 6.62 14.33 18.62
C ARG A 190 5.27 14.48 17.92
N THR A 191 5.11 15.49 17.08
CA THR A 191 3.84 15.83 16.42
C THR A 191 4.09 16.02 14.93
N PRO A 192 3.28 15.41 14.04
CA PRO A 192 3.39 15.66 12.61
C PRO A 192 3.23 17.15 12.29
N LEU A 193 4.14 17.66 11.46
CA LEU A 193 4.10 19.03 10.95
C LEU A 193 3.09 19.08 9.80
N THR A 194 2.28 20.13 9.70
CA THR A 194 1.21 20.24 8.70
C THR A 194 1.11 21.64 8.10
N SER A 195 0.59 21.73 6.87
CA SER A 195 0.28 22.99 6.19
C SER A 195 -0.95 22.86 5.27
N GLY A 196 -1.56 23.99 4.93
CA GLY A 196 -2.74 24.09 4.09
C GLY A 196 -4.06 23.88 4.84
N THR A 197 -5.11 23.53 4.09
CA THR A 197 -6.50 23.66 4.57
C THR A 197 -6.96 22.62 5.60
N ALA A 198 -6.24 21.51 5.77
CA ALA A 198 -6.64 20.34 6.57
C ALA A 198 -8.05 19.76 6.27
N LYS A 199 -8.68 20.16 5.15
CA LYS A 199 -10.00 19.69 4.73
C LYS A 199 -9.87 18.29 4.09
N PRO A 200 -10.84 17.37 4.27
CA PRO A 200 -10.93 16.17 3.45
C PRO A 200 -10.99 16.52 1.95
N THR A 201 -10.08 15.95 1.17
CA THR A 201 -10.02 16.08 -0.30
C THR A 201 -9.98 14.72 -0.96
N PRO A 202 -10.48 14.55 -2.21
CA PRO A 202 -10.47 13.27 -2.89
C PRO A 202 -9.05 12.70 -2.98
N THR A 203 -8.90 11.43 -2.64
CA THR A 203 -7.58 10.79 -2.52
C THR A 203 -6.98 10.40 -3.87
N ALA A 204 -7.81 10.14 -4.89
CA ALA A 204 -7.38 9.37 -6.04
C ALA A 204 -6.64 8.08 -5.58
N SER A 205 -5.70 7.58 -6.38
CA SER A 205 -5.00 6.33 -6.10
C SER A 205 -4.13 6.27 -4.83
N VAL A 206 -4.00 7.31 -3.99
CA VAL A 206 -3.33 7.14 -2.68
C VAL A 206 -4.17 6.30 -1.70
N ALA A 207 -5.50 6.20 -1.91
CA ALA A 207 -6.36 5.27 -1.17
C ALA A 207 -5.87 3.81 -1.21
N LYS A 208 -5.18 3.41 -2.29
CA LYS A 208 -4.65 2.05 -2.46
C LYS A 208 -3.64 1.65 -1.39
N VAL A 209 -3.05 2.61 -0.67
CA VAL A 209 -2.24 2.32 0.53
C VAL A 209 -3.10 1.67 1.63
N MET A 210 -4.35 2.12 1.82
CA MET A 210 -5.27 1.48 2.78
C MET A 210 -5.65 0.09 2.30
N THR A 211 -5.91 -0.08 0.99
CA THR A 211 -6.20 -1.39 0.40
C THR A 211 -5.05 -2.37 0.60
N ALA A 212 -3.81 -1.95 0.36
CA ALA A 212 -2.61 -2.75 0.64
C ALA A 212 -2.44 -3.06 2.14
N TYR A 213 -2.64 -2.07 3.01
CA TYR A 213 -2.50 -2.22 4.46
C TYR A 213 -3.55 -3.18 5.05
N VAL A 214 -4.81 -3.03 4.66
CA VAL A 214 -5.92 -3.90 5.05
C VAL A 214 -5.71 -5.33 4.52
N PHE A 215 -5.24 -5.46 3.29
CA PHE A 215 -4.93 -6.74 2.66
C PHE A 215 -3.81 -7.47 3.42
N LEU A 216 -2.73 -6.78 3.77
CA LEU A 216 -1.61 -7.35 4.53
C LEU A 216 -1.98 -7.66 5.99
N LYS A 217 -2.80 -6.84 6.65
CA LYS A 217 -3.39 -7.20 7.97
C LYS A 217 -4.26 -8.47 7.90
N ALA A 218 -4.95 -8.72 6.78
CA ALA A 218 -5.79 -9.90 6.59
C ALA A 218 -5.01 -11.14 6.14
N LYS A 219 -3.93 -10.95 5.38
CA LYS A 219 -3.04 -12.00 4.85
C LYS A 219 -1.59 -11.47 4.91
N PRO A 220 -0.84 -11.72 6.00
CA PRO A 220 0.54 -11.24 6.11
C PRO A 220 1.44 -11.82 5.01
N LEU A 221 2.35 -10.99 4.47
CA LEU A 221 3.31 -11.37 3.44
C LEU A 221 4.74 -11.17 3.96
N ALA A 222 5.54 -12.24 4.00
CA ALA A 222 6.96 -12.13 4.34
C ALA A 222 7.75 -11.45 3.20
N THR A 223 8.80 -10.70 3.55
CA THR A 223 9.70 -10.08 2.58
C THR A 223 10.21 -11.10 1.56
N GLY A 224 10.11 -10.77 0.27
CA GLY A 224 10.54 -11.64 -0.83
C GLY A 224 9.58 -12.79 -1.19
N ALA A 225 8.58 -13.10 -0.35
CA ALA A 225 7.62 -14.15 -0.66
C ALA A 225 6.63 -13.74 -1.76
N SER A 226 6.11 -14.72 -2.50
CA SER A 226 5.00 -14.55 -3.45
C SER A 226 3.63 -14.48 -2.78
N GLY A 227 3.49 -15.17 -1.63
CA GLY A 227 2.22 -15.35 -0.92
C GLY A 227 1.22 -16.27 -1.66
N PRO A 228 0.08 -16.58 -1.05
CA PRO A 228 -1.01 -17.34 -1.67
C PRO A 228 -1.56 -16.62 -2.92
N SER A 229 -2.08 -17.41 -3.87
CA SER A 229 -2.70 -16.89 -5.09
C SER A 229 -4.23 -16.84 -4.99
N PHE A 230 -4.83 -15.99 -5.82
CA PHE A 230 -6.25 -15.95 -6.13
C PHE A 230 -6.47 -15.83 -7.64
N THR A 231 -7.65 -16.22 -8.10
CA THR A 231 -8.05 -16.06 -9.51
C THR A 231 -8.84 -14.78 -9.71
N ILE A 232 -8.57 -14.06 -10.81
CA ILE A 232 -9.40 -12.93 -11.27
C ILE A 232 -10.79 -13.44 -11.61
N SER A 233 -11.85 -12.75 -11.14
CA SER A 233 -13.23 -13.13 -11.45
C SER A 233 -13.60 -12.82 -12.90
N ALA A 234 -14.57 -13.57 -13.43
CA ALA A 234 -15.18 -13.24 -14.71
C ALA A 234 -15.87 -11.86 -14.69
N GLU A 235 -16.38 -11.46 -13.53
CA GLU A 235 -17.08 -10.20 -13.30
C GLU A 235 -16.15 -8.99 -13.45
N GLU A 236 -14.97 -9.01 -12.83
CA GLU A 236 -13.99 -7.93 -12.98
C GLU A 236 -13.33 -7.94 -14.36
N ALA A 237 -13.06 -9.12 -14.93
CA ALA A 237 -12.55 -9.22 -16.30
C ALA A 237 -13.52 -8.53 -17.29
N ALA A 238 -14.84 -8.76 -17.16
CA ALA A 238 -15.87 -8.12 -17.97
C ALA A 238 -15.93 -6.59 -17.80
N ARG A 239 -15.61 -6.05 -16.61
CA ARG A 239 -15.58 -4.59 -16.35
C ARG A 239 -14.42 -3.85 -17.01
N SER A 240 -13.40 -4.55 -17.51
CA SER A 240 -12.16 -3.94 -18.03
C SER A 240 -12.41 -2.85 -19.09
N ALA A 241 -13.31 -3.11 -20.05
CA ALA A 241 -13.65 -2.16 -21.10
C ALA A 241 -14.32 -0.89 -20.54
N ASP A 242 -15.18 -1.03 -19.55
CA ASP A 242 -15.95 0.06 -18.94
C ASP A 242 -15.07 0.95 -18.07
N ARG A 243 -14.16 0.35 -17.30
CA ARG A 243 -13.13 1.07 -16.55
C ARG A 243 -12.17 1.83 -17.47
N MET A 244 -11.79 1.24 -18.60
CA MET A 244 -10.94 1.90 -19.59
C MET A 244 -11.64 3.12 -20.21
N ARG A 245 -12.95 3.03 -20.53
CA ARG A 245 -13.73 4.20 -20.98
C ARG A 245 -13.82 5.30 -19.91
N ARG A 246 -13.81 4.95 -18.62
CA ARG A 246 -13.73 5.89 -17.49
C ARG A 246 -12.31 6.40 -17.19
N SER A 247 -11.31 6.06 -18.00
CA SER A 247 -9.90 6.45 -17.83
C SER A 247 -9.29 6.00 -16.49
N GLU A 248 -9.72 4.84 -15.98
CA GLU A 248 -9.10 4.21 -14.81
C GLU A 248 -7.69 3.69 -15.12
N SER A 249 -6.81 3.68 -14.10
CA SER A 249 -5.51 3.00 -14.20
C SER A 249 -5.72 1.49 -14.04
N LEU A 250 -5.27 0.68 -15.01
CA LEU A 250 -5.53 -0.76 -15.07
C LEU A 250 -4.26 -1.57 -15.43
N THR A 251 -4.20 -2.82 -14.99
CA THR A 251 -3.36 -3.86 -15.61
C THR A 251 -4.23 -4.78 -16.46
N PRO A 252 -3.75 -5.31 -17.60
CA PRO A 252 -4.44 -6.38 -18.31
C PRO A 252 -4.68 -7.58 -17.38
N VAL A 253 -5.87 -8.16 -17.47
CA VAL A 253 -6.28 -9.37 -16.72
C VAL A 253 -7.24 -10.22 -17.57
N THR A 254 -7.20 -11.53 -17.37
CA THR A 254 -8.18 -12.47 -17.96
C THR A 254 -8.95 -13.19 -16.86
N ALA A 255 -10.23 -13.53 -17.11
CA ALA A 255 -11.02 -14.34 -16.18
C ALA A 255 -10.32 -15.68 -15.87
N GLY A 256 -10.23 -16.04 -14.59
CA GLY A 256 -9.52 -17.24 -14.13
C GLY A 256 -7.99 -17.10 -14.06
N GLU A 257 -7.40 -15.97 -14.48
CA GLU A 257 -5.96 -15.74 -14.36
C GLU A 257 -5.52 -15.77 -12.88
N SER A 258 -4.45 -16.52 -12.60
CA SER A 258 -3.89 -16.63 -11.24
C SER A 258 -2.95 -15.45 -10.94
N PHE A 259 -3.28 -14.69 -9.90
CA PHE A 259 -2.43 -13.67 -9.32
C PHE A 259 -1.92 -14.14 -7.96
N THR A 260 -0.59 -14.14 -7.77
CA THR A 260 0.00 -14.23 -6.44
C THR A 260 -0.32 -12.96 -5.66
N GLN A 261 -0.43 -13.06 -4.33
CA GLN A 261 -0.61 -11.90 -3.46
C GLN A 261 0.43 -10.80 -3.74
N ARG A 262 1.70 -11.19 -3.93
CA ARG A 262 2.78 -10.27 -4.27
C ARG A 262 2.51 -9.54 -5.59
N ARG A 263 2.19 -10.26 -6.67
CA ARG A 263 1.90 -9.67 -7.99
C ARG A 263 0.71 -8.72 -7.93
N ALA A 264 -0.30 -9.03 -7.12
CA ALA A 264 -1.44 -8.15 -6.88
C ALA A 264 -1.03 -6.85 -6.16
N LEU A 265 -0.20 -6.93 -5.12
CA LEU A 265 0.34 -5.75 -4.42
C LEU A 265 1.24 -4.90 -5.34
N GLU A 266 2.07 -5.52 -6.17
CA GLU A 266 2.92 -4.81 -7.15
C GLU A 266 2.07 -4.10 -8.21
N ALA A 267 1.05 -4.76 -8.77
CA ALA A 267 0.11 -4.13 -9.70
C ALA A 267 -0.67 -2.96 -9.06
N LEU A 268 -1.10 -3.13 -7.80
CA LEU A 268 -1.81 -2.12 -7.01
C LEU A 268 -0.95 -0.88 -6.72
N MET A 269 0.33 -1.08 -6.37
CA MET A 269 1.21 0.00 -5.92
C MET A 269 1.96 0.68 -7.07
N VAL A 270 2.52 -0.08 -8.02
CA VAL A 270 3.40 0.42 -9.07
C VAL A 270 2.63 1.04 -10.23
N VAL A 271 1.75 0.26 -10.87
CA VAL A 271 0.90 0.69 -12.00
C VAL A 271 -0.49 1.16 -11.57
N SER A 272 -0.74 1.20 -10.26
CA SER A 272 -1.92 1.82 -9.68
C SER A 272 -3.24 1.15 -10.11
N ALA A 273 -3.23 -0.17 -10.36
CA ALA A 273 -4.33 -0.91 -10.96
C ALA A 273 -5.61 -0.90 -10.11
N ASN A 274 -6.68 -0.28 -10.61
CA ASN A 274 -7.99 -0.23 -9.97
C ASN A 274 -8.65 -1.61 -9.93
N ASN A 275 -8.66 -2.34 -11.04
CA ASN A 275 -9.25 -3.68 -11.13
C ASN A 275 -8.69 -4.64 -10.08
N ILE A 276 -7.37 -4.58 -9.83
CA ILE A 276 -6.73 -5.36 -8.78
C ILE A 276 -7.14 -4.91 -7.36
N ALA A 277 -7.46 -3.63 -7.14
CA ALA A 277 -8.00 -3.17 -5.86
C ALA A 277 -9.37 -3.79 -5.54
N HIS A 278 -10.24 -3.88 -6.54
CA HIS A 278 -11.56 -4.53 -6.42
C HIS A 278 -11.44 -6.05 -6.27
N GLU A 279 -10.51 -6.70 -6.97
CA GLU A 279 -10.24 -8.14 -6.77
C GLU A 279 -9.65 -8.46 -5.40
N ILE A 280 -8.79 -7.60 -4.85
CA ILE A 280 -8.33 -7.71 -3.46
C ILE A 280 -9.51 -7.57 -2.50
N ALA A 281 -10.42 -6.61 -2.72
CA ALA A 281 -11.62 -6.46 -1.90
C ALA A 281 -12.52 -7.72 -1.94
N ARG A 282 -12.75 -8.26 -3.14
CA ARG A 282 -13.49 -9.52 -3.35
C ARG A 282 -12.81 -10.71 -2.67
N TRP A 283 -11.49 -10.84 -2.75
CA TRP A 283 -10.76 -11.98 -2.17
C TRP A 283 -10.60 -11.92 -0.64
N VAL A 284 -10.57 -10.72 -0.06
CA VAL A 284 -10.40 -10.52 1.39
C VAL A 284 -11.73 -10.54 2.15
N ASP A 285 -12.77 -9.89 1.60
CA ASP A 285 -14.04 -9.65 2.29
C ASP A 285 -15.29 -10.06 1.47
N GLY A 286 -15.12 -10.72 0.32
CA GLY A 286 -16.22 -11.14 -0.54
C GLY A 286 -16.75 -10.06 -1.50
N GLY A 287 -16.38 -8.79 -1.30
CA GLY A 287 -16.70 -7.71 -2.22
C GLY A 287 -16.43 -6.31 -1.65
N ASP A 288 -16.58 -5.29 -2.51
CA ASP A 288 -16.28 -3.89 -2.19
C ASP A 288 -16.97 -3.38 -0.92
N ALA A 289 -18.27 -3.66 -0.73
CA ALA A 289 -19.03 -3.10 0.39
C ALA A 289 -18.48 -3.53 1.77
N ALA A 290 -18.16 -4.82 1.93
CA ALA A 290 -17.58 -5.36 3.15
C ALA A 290 -16.12 -4.89 3.34
N PHE A 291 -15.34 -4.81 2.26
CA PHE A 291 -13.96 -4.31 2.29
C PHE A 291 -13.89 -2.82 2.64
N VAL A 292 -14.76 -1.99 2.06
CA VAL A 292 -14.86 -0.54 2.37
C VAL A 292 -15.30 -0.33 3.82
N ALA A 293 -16.20 -1.17 4.35
CA ALA A 293 -16.51 -1.15 5.79
C ALA A 293 -15.29 -1.51 6.67
N ARG A 294 -14.45 -2.46 6.22
CA ARG A 294 -13.15 -2.77 6.86
C ARG A 294 -12.17 -1.60 6.76
N MET A 295 -11.99 -0.98 5.58
CA MET A 295 -11.13 0.19 5.37
C MET A 295 -11.51 1.36 6.30
N ASN A 296 -12.80 1.69 6.38
CA ASN A 296 -13.29 2.76 7.27
C ASN A 296 -13.13 2.42 8.76
N ARG A 297 -13.24 1.15 9.15
CA ARG A 297 -12.92 0.71 10.51
C ARG A 297 -11.43 0.87 10.80
N THR A 298 -10.56 0.44 9.88
CA THR A 298 -9.10 0.58 9.99
C THR A 298 -8.67 2.04 10.00
N ALA A 299 -9.34 2.93 9.27
CA ALA A 299 -9.13 4.37 9.37
C ALA A 299 -9.36 4.89 10.81
N ARG A 300 -10.46 4.48 11.44
CA ARG A 300 -10.75 4.83 12.84
C ARG A 300 -9.74 4.21 13.83
N GLU A 301 -9.33 2.96 13.63
CA GLU A 301 -8.26 2.30 14.41
C GLU A 301 -6.93 3.07 14.36
N LEU A 302 -6.62 3.70 13.22
CA LEU A 302 -5.42 4.52 13.01
C LEU A 302 -5.60 5.99 13.42
N GLY A 303 -6.75 6.38 13.99
CA GLY A 303 -7.06 7.76 14.36
C GLY A 303 -7.18 8.70 13.15
N MET A 304 -7.54 8.18 11.98
CA MET A 304 -7.75 8.94 10.73
C MET A 304 -9.16 9.54 10.71
N THR A 305 -9.40 10.54 11.55
CA THR A 305 -10.74 11.10 11.81
C THR A 305 -11.32 11.93 10.66
N ASN A 306 -10.51 12.31 9.67
CA ASN A 306 -10.93 13.10 8.51
C ASN A 306 -10.79 12.30 7.20
N THR A 307 -10.94 10.98 7.28
CA THR A 307 -10.90 10.06 6.15
C THR A 307 -12.21 9.27 6.02
N THR A 308 -12.70 9.16 4.80
CA THR A 308 -13.83 8.29 4.43
C THR A 308 -13.48 7.57 3.13
N TYR A 309 -13.61 6.25 3.12
CA TYR A 309 -13.51 5.42 1.93
C TYR A 309 -14.90 5.06 1.41
N THR A 310 -15.10 5.16 0.10
CA THR A 310 -16.32 4.67 -0.58
C THR A 310 -15.99 3.60 -1.63
N ASP A 311 -14.73 3.49 -2.06
CA ASP A 311 -14.25 2.46 -2.98
C ASP A 311 -12.82 1.98 -2.60
N PRO A 312 -12.39 0.76 -2.99
CA PRO A 312 -11.05 0.24 -2.68
C PRO A 312 -9.93 0.85 -3.52
N SER A 313 -10.24 1.63 -4.56
CA SER A 313 -9.24 2.19 -5.47
C SER A 313 -8.97 3.69 -5.25
N GLY A 314 -9.90 4.41 -4.61
CA GLY A 314 -9.91 5.87 -4.50
C GLY A 314 -10.33 6.58 -5.79
N PHE A 315 -10.94 5.87 -6.75
CA PHE A 315 -11.42 6.48 -7.99
C PHE A 315 -12.73 7.26 -7.79
N ASP A 316 -13.55 6.84 -6.83
CA ASP A 316 -14.72 7.61 -6.42
C ASP A 316 -14.25 8.92 -5.74
N PRO A 317 -14.69 10.11 -6.22
CA PRO A 317 -14.35 11.37 -5.55
C PRO A 317 -14.88 11.48 -4.12
N ALA A 318 -15.83 10.63 -3.69
CA ALA A 318 -16.25 10.53 -2.29
C ALA A 318 -15.25 9.78 -1.38
N THR A 319 -14.26 9.07 -1.93
CA THR A 319 -13.11 8.56 -1.17
C THR A 319 -12.15 9.71 -0.85
N VAL A 320 -12.30 10.30 0.33
CA VAL A 320 -11.62 11.53 0.78
C VAL A 320 -10.69 11.29 1.99
N SER A 321 -9.64 12.10 2.10
CA SER A 321 -8.71 12.11 3.25
C SER A 321 -8.03 13.47 3.41
N THR A 322 -7.36 13.68 4.55
CA THR A 322 -6.36 14.73 4.77
C THR A 322 -4.94 14.20 4.58
N ALA A 323 -3.97 15.10 4.36
CA ALA A 323 -2.54 14.75 4.33
C ALA A 323 -2.04 14.21 5.67
N ALA A 324 -2.52 14.78 6.79
CA ALA A 324 -2.16 14.32 8.13
C ALA A 324 -2.59 12.86 8.37
N ASP A 325 -3.80 12.48 7.94
CA ASP A 325 -4.29 11.11 8.06
C ASP A 325 -3.56 10.15 7.10
N GLN A 326 -3.20 10.60 5.90
CA GLN A 326 -2.37 9.81 4.99
C GLN A 326 -0.94 9.56 5.53
N VAL A 327 -0.35 10.50 6.28
CA VAL A 327 0.93 10.28 6.98
C VAL A 327 0.80 9.21 8.07
N LYS A 328 -0.29 9.21 8.86
CA LYS A 328 -0.58 8.14 9.84
C LYS A 328 -0.65 6.78 9.16
N LEU A 329 -1.42 6.69 8.06
CA LEU A 329 -1.60 5.46 7.29
C LEU A 329 -0.29 4.96 6.68
N PHE A 330 0.44 5.81 5.96
CA PHE A 330 1.68 5.40 5.29
C PHE A 330 2.76 5.02 6.31
N GLY A 331 2.85 5.74 7.44
CA GLY A 331 3.75 5.38 8.54
C GLY A 331 3.38 4.08 9.24
N ALA A 332 2.08 3.76 9.35
CA ALA A 332 1.63 2.45 9.84
C ALA A 332 1.91 1.32 8.85
N ALA A 333 1.72 1.58 7.55
CA ALA A 333 1.98 0.61 6.49
C ALA A 333 3.48 0.31 6.31
N MET A 334 4.36 1.32 6.40
CA MET A 334 5.82 1.13 6.30
C MET A 334 6.43 0.32 7.44
N ARG A 335 5.68 0.03 8.52
CA ARG A 335 6.09 -0.92 9.58
C ARG A 335 5.81 -2.38 9.21
N ASP A 336 4.97 -2.63 8.21
CA ASP A 336 4.76 -3.97 7.67
C ASP A 336 5.90 -4.28 6.67
N PRO A 337 6.69 -5.35 6.89
CA PRO A 337 7.84 -5.66 6.04
C PRO A 337 7.43 -6.11 4.63
N GLY A 338 6.24 -6.71 4.49
CA GLY A 338 5.63 -7.03 3.20
C GLY A 338 5.33 -5.76 2.42
N PHE A 339 4.63 -4.79 3.03
CA PHE A 339 4.33 -3.49 2.41
C PHE A 339 5.60 -2.74 2.02
N ALA A 340 6.57 -2.60 2.95
CA ALA A 340 7.83 -1.91 2.69
C ALA A 340 8.60 -2.52 1.51
N SER A 341 8.55 -3.85 1.34
CA SER A 341 9.19 -4.56 0.22
C SER A 341 8.54 -4.32 -1.16
N ILE A 342 7.32 -3.75 -1.19
CA ILE A 342 6.55 -3.48 -2.42
C ILE A 342 6.42 -1.98 -2.71
N ALA A 343 6.26 -1.13 -1.69
CA ALA A 343 6.04 0.30 -1.85
C ALA A 343 7.24 1.05 -2.47
N GLY A 344 8.42 0.42 -2.49
CA GLY A 344 9.64 0.89 -3.17
C GLY A 344 9.93 0.27 -4.54
N VAL A 345 9.04 -0.56 -5.09
CA VAL A 345 9.30 -1.27 -6.37
C VAL A 345 9.26 -0.31 -7.57
N PRO A 346 10.29 -0.28 -8.43
CA PRO A 346 10.44 0.72 -9.50
C PRO A 346 9.67 0.38 -10.79
N SER A 347 9.27 -0.87 -11.00
CA SER A 347 8.56 -1.30 -12.21
C SER A 347 7.74 -2.57 -11.97
N TYR A 348 6.74 -2.79 -12.83
CA TYR A 348 5.87 -3.96 -12.80
C TYR A 348 5.74 -4.54 -14.21
N THR A 349 5.80 -5.86 -14.32
CA THR A 349 5.63 -6.60 -15.59
C THR A 349 4.29 -7.32 -15.57
N ASP A 350 3.44 -7.05 -16.56
CA ASP A 350 2.12 -7.68 -16.68
C ASP A 350 2.17 -9.08 -17.32
N SER A 351 1.01 -9.74 -17.44
CA SER A 351 0.89 -11.08 -18.03
C SER A 351 1.24 -11.13 -19.52
N ALA A 352 1.18 -10.00 -20.23
CA ALA A 352 1.65 -9.87 -21.60
C ALA A 352 3.17 -9.60 -21.69
N ARG A 353 3.88 -9.69 -20.55
CA ARG A 353 5.31 -9.36 -20.39
C ARG A 353 5.65 -7.89 -20.68
N ALA A 354 4.69 -6.98 -20.69
CA ALA A 354 4.96 -5.56 -20.83
C ALA A 354 5.37 -4.98 -19.47
N THR A 355 6.56 -4.38 -19.41
CA THR A 355 7.08 -3.73 -18.21
C THR A 355 6.71 -2.25 -18.20
N LYS A 356 6.16 -1.77 -17.07
CA LYS A 356 5.75 -0.38 -16.86
C LYS A 356 6.45 0.16 -15.61
N SER A 357 7.05 1.34 -15.70
CA SER A 357 7.69 2.01 -14.57
C SER A 357 6.67 2.52 -13.55
N ASN A 358 7.12 2.68 -12.30
CA ASN A 358 6.37 3.35 -11.26
C ASN A 358 6.09 4.82 -11.65
N GLY A 359 4.86 5.29 -11.42
CA GLY A 359 4.47 6.67 -11.74
C GLY A 359 5.05 7.75 -10.82
N ASN A 360 5.78 7.38 -9.76
CA ASN A 360 6.51 8.30 -8.90
C ASN A 360 7.94 8.53 -9.41
N SER A 361 8.20 9.63 -10.11
CA SER A 361 9.55 9.94 -10.63
C SER A 361 10.57 10.31 -9.55
N LEU A 362 10.16 10.54 -8.30
CA LEU A 362 11.11 10.66 -7.19
C LEU A 362 11.58 9.31 -6.65
N LEU A 363 10.93 8.19 -6.98
CA LEU A 363 11.27 6.91 -6.36
C LEU A 363 12.70 6.46 -6.73
N GLY A 364 13.53 6.24 -5.71
CA GLY A 364 14.97 5.95 -5.88
C GLY A 364 15.84 7.20 -6.07
N HIS A 365 15.24 8.38 -6.12
CA HIS A 365 15.89 9.68 -6.23
C HIS A 365 15.66 10.50 -4.95
N ASP A 366 16.57 11.43 -4.66
CA ASP A 366 16.49 12.33 -3.50
C ASP A 366 16.04 11.63 -2.21
N GLY A 367 16.65 10.49 -1.89
CA GLY A 367 16.35 9.69 -0.69
C GLY A 367 14.94 9.10 -0.58
N VAL A 368 14.05 9.25 -1.58
CA VAL A 368 12.70 8.69 -1.55
C VAL A 368 12.75 7.18 -1.81
N VAL A 369 12.44 6.39 -0.78
CA VAL A 369 12.54 4.93 -0.77
C VAL A 369 11.21 4.22 -1.05
N ALA A 370 10.08 4.90 -0.84
CA ALA A 370 8.75 4.35 -1.11
C ALA A 370 7.74 5.47 -1.37
N GLY A 371 6.63 5.16 -2.06
CA GLY A 371 5.53 6.10 -2.19
C GLY A 371 4.36 5.62 -3.05
N LYS A 372 3.29 6.42 -3.06
CA LYS A 372 2.13 6.22 -3.95
C LYS A 372 1.60 7.55 -4.46
N THR A 373 1.56 7.69 -5.78
CA THR A 373 0.91 8.80 -6.48
C THR A 373 -0.61 8.59 -6.62
N GLY A 374 -1.34 9.70 -6.68
CA GLY A 374 -2.74 9.75 -7.08
C GLY A 374 -3.02 10.98 -7.95
N PHE A 375 -3.86 10.82 -8.96
CA PHE A 375 -4.42 11.93 -9.72
C PHE A 375 -5.81 11.58 -10.25
N THR A 376 -6.76 12.49 -10.07
CA THR A 376 -8.01 12.60 -10.85
C THR A 376 -8.36 14.09 -10.93
N THR A 377 -9.21 14.51 -11.88
CA THR A 377 -9.62 15.93 -11.97
C THR A 377 -10.21 16.48 -10.66
N PRO A 378 -11.06 15.76 -9.91
CA PRO A 378 -11.56 16.23 -8.60
C PRO A 378 -10.50 16.22 -7.48
N ALA A 379 -9.54 15.29 -7.51
CA ALA A 379 -8.49 15.17 -6.49
C ALA A 379 -7.36 16.19 -6.66
N GLY A 380 -7.10 16.63 -7.89
CA GLY A 380 -5.79 17.19 -8.26
C GLY A 380 -4.70 16.12 -8.15
N ALA A 381 -3.45 16.55 -8.06
CA ALA A 381 -2.32 15.67 -7.79
C ALA A 381 -2.11 15.44 -6.30
N ASN A 382 -1.86 14.17 -5.95
CA ASN A 382 -1.56 13.68 -4.62
C ASN A 382 -0.28 12.79 -4.66
N LEU A 383 0.56 12.87 -3.63
CA LEU A 383 1.65 11.94 -3.36
C LEU A 383 1.72 11.66 -1.86
N VAL A 384 1.90 10.39 -1.50
CA VAL A 384 2.39 9.96 -0.19
C VAL A 384 3.74 9.27 -0.37
N PHE A 385 4.67 9.47 0.57
CA PHE A 385 6.04 8.98 0.42
C PHE A 385 6.71 8.65 1.76
N ALA A 386 7.74 7.81 1.69
CA ALA A 386 8.78 7.70 2.70
C ALA A 386 10.12 8.10 2.08
N ALA A 387 10.88 8.96 2.78
CA ALA A 387 12.17 9.45 2.34
C ALA A 387 13.17 9.49 3.48
N GLU A 388 14.43 9.18 3.17
CA GLU A 388 15.55 9.32 4.10
C GLU A 388 16.18 10.70 3.94
N ARG A 389 16.55 11.36 5.05
CA ARG A 389 17.20 12.67 5.05
C ARG A 389 18.29 12.80 6.11
N GLN A 390 19.35 13.52 5.78
CA GLN A 390 20.34 14.02 6.73
C GLN A 390 19.88 15.35 7.33
N ILE A 391 19.46 15.31 8.60
CA ILE A 391 19.08 16.48 9.39
C ILE A 391 20.03 16.58 10.58
N ASN A 392 20.66 17.74 10.76
CA ASN A 392 21.64 18.00 11.83
C ASN A 392 22.71 16.88 11.97
N GLY A 393 23.19 16.35 10.83
CA GLY A 393 24.23 15.31 10.79
C GLY A 393 23.74 13.89 11.11
N ARG A 394 22.43 13.65 11.17
CA ARG A 394 21.85 12.32 11.40
C ARG A 394 20.84 11.94 10.32
N LYS A 395 20.76 10.64 10.05
CA LYS A 395 19.77 10.07 9.14
C LYS A 395 18.42 9.94 9.85
N HIS A 396 17.37 10.51 9.26
CA HIS A 396 15.98 10.41 9.71
C HIS A 396 15.12 9.82 8.60
N LEU A 397 14.17 8.95 8.95
CA LEU A 397 13.07 8.60 8.05
C LEU A 397 11.98 9.66 8.18
N ILE A 398 11.50 10.13 7.02
CA ILE A 398 10.43 11.09 6.88
C ILE A 398 9.28 10.40 6.16
N ILE A 399 8.10 10.38 6.79
CA ILE A 399 6.85 10.02 6.14
C ILE A 399 6.12 11.30 5.77
N GLY A 400 5.80 11.49 4.49
CA GLY A 400 5.17 12.71 4.00
C GLY A 400 3.96 12.47 3.12
N ALA A 401 3.10 13.48 3.06
CA ALA A 401 1.98 13.55 2.14
C ALA A 401 1.84 14.98 1.61
N VAL A 402 1.62 15.11 0.30
CA VAL A 402 1.24 16.36 -0.39
C VAL A 402 -0.01 16.06 -1.20
N MET A 403 -1.08 16.83 -0.99
CA MET A 403 -2.38 16.55 -1.58
C MET A 403 -3.06 17.81 -2.15
N SER A 404 -4.05 17.59 -3.01
CA SER A 404 -4.91 18.60 -3.63
C SER A 404 -4.15 19.65 -4.46
N GLN A 405 -3.11 19.23 -5.17
CA GLN A 405 -2.33 20.11 -6.05
C GLN A 405 -2.98 20.17 -7.44
N HIS A 406 -3.77 21.21 -7.73
CA HIS A 406 -4.59 21.31 -8.96
C HIS A 406 -3.83 21.85 -10.20
N ARG A 407 -2.50 21.95 -10.13
CA ARG A 407 -1.67 22.37 -11.27
C ARG A 407 -1.42 21.21 -12.24
N GLY A 408 -1.98 21.31 -13.45
CA GLY A 408 -1.72 20.37 -14.54
C GLY A 408 -2.72 19.20 -14.60
N LYS A 409 -2.35 18.11 -15.29
CA LYS A 409 -3.24 16.98 -15.60
C LYS A 409 -2.67 15.60 -15.20
N THR A 410 -1.69 15.59 -14.30
CA THR A 410 -0.98 14.38 -13.82
C THR A 410 -0.55 14.57 -12.37
N ALA A 411 -0.03 13.53 -11.73
CA ALA A 411 0.52 13.61 -10.37
C ALA A 411 1.77 14.52 -10.21
N ALA A 412 2.32 15.06 -11.32
CA ALA A 412 3.61 15.76 -11.35
C ALA A 412 3.69 16.99 -10.43
N ALA A 413 2.57 17.69 -10.16
CA ALA A 413 2.58 18.82 -9.23
C ALA A 413 2.86 18.38 -7.78
N ALA A 414 2.19 17.34 -7.29
CA ALA A 414 2.45 16.82 -5.94
C ALA A 414 3.86 16.23 -5.81
N ILE A 415 4.39 15.64 -6.89
CA ILE A 415 5.79 15.18 -6.96
C ILE A 415 6.75 16.38 -6.80
N SER A 416 6.61 17.42 -7.63
CA SER A 416 7.50 18.60 -7.58
C SER A 416 7.40 19.38 -6.28
N GLU A 417 6.21 19.51 -5.68
CA GLU A 417 6.08 20.13 -4.36
C GLU A 417 6.69 19.25 -3.24
N SER A 418 6.62 17.92 -3.36
CA SER A 418 7.28 17.01 -2.41
C SER A 418 8.80 17.06 -2.52
N GLU A 419 9.35 17.22 -3.72
CA GLU A 419 10.78 17.43 -3.98
C GLU A 419 11.30 18.71 -3.29
N LYS A 420 10.58 19.83 -3.45
CA LYS A 420 10.91 21.11 -2.78
C LYS A 420 10.82 21.00 -1.26
N LEU A 421 9.75 20.39 -0.77
CA LEU A 421 9.51 20.15 0.65
C LEU A 421 10.67 19.34 1.24
N LEU A 422 11.04 18.22 0.60
CA LEU A 422 12.14 17.37 1.01
C LEU A 422 13.52 18.03 0.91
N THR A 423 13.76 18.84 -0.12
CA THR A 423 15.02 19.57 -0.31
C THR A 423 15.23 20.63 0.78
N SER A 424 14.15 21.22 1.29
CA SER A 424 14.22 22.19 2.39
C SER A 424 14.58 21.58 3.75
N LEU A 425 14.44 20.26 3.91
CA LEU A 425 14.67 19.55 5.18
C LEU A 425 16.11 19.08 5.35
N GLY A 426 16.89 19.04 4.27
CA GLY A 426 18.27 18.58 4.27
C GLY A 426 18.64 17.87 2.98
N LYS A 427 19.88 17.37 2.94
CA LYS A 427 20.35 16.48 1.86
C LYS A 427 19.79 15.06 2.09
N PRO A 428 19.65 14.24 1.04
CA PRO A 428 19.38 12.79 1.18
C PRO A 428 20.32 12.11 2.19
#